data_AF-A0A7Y0QSI2-F1
#
_entry.id   AF-A0A7Y0QSI2-F1
#
_cell.length_a   1.000
_cell.length_b   1.000
_cell.length_c   1.000
_cell.angle_alpha   90.00
_cell.angle_beta   90.00
_cell.angle_gamma   90.00
#
_symmetry.space_group_name_H-M   'P 1'
#
loop_
_entity.id
_entity.type
_entity.pdbx_description
1 polymer ?
#
loop_
_entity_poly.entity_id
_entity_poly.type
_entity_poly.pdbx_seq_one_letter_code
_entity_poly.pdbx_strand_id
1 'polypeptide(L)'
;MLNLTAPFPDDLHEALPGSAAVLNHRITVDADRWAKELTARELPVPSLFASATGRFRISRADVFSLGAVQPSKEGALELLLASMAWGLGLTASRMHARLDGIQQDPEGAAERLAEAWLCVRANRSQEEAYSILTTPRGAGRIRMLGPAFATKFLYFAQGPEATPRHLILDKVIAGKLRPFAWPDSPPDSWWPGTYANYCMLMSRWAVDAAIQAGHPVRADEIEYSLFRS
;
A
#
# COMPACT_ATOMS: atom_id res chain seq x y z
N MET A 1 -16.22 -2.54 -15.47
CA MET A 1 -16.46 -2.76 -14.01
C MET A 1 -15.58 -3.92 -13.55
N LEU A 2 -15.21 -4.01 -12.27
CA LEU A 2 -14.43 -5.14 -11.75
C LEU A 2 -15.34 -6.39 -11.65
N ASN A 3 -14.95 -7.47 -12.32
CA ASN A 3 -15.65 -8.75 -12.30
C ASN A 3 -15.22 -9.58 -11.08
N LEU A 4 -16.07 -9.59 -10.06
CA LEU A 4 -15.84 -10.31 -8.80
C LEU A 4 -15.93 -11.83 -8.91
N THR A 5 -16.43 -12.37 -10.01
CA THR A 5 -16.55 -13.83 -10.22
C THR A 5 -15.48 -14.39 -11.16
N ALA A 6 -14.64 -13.55 -11.76
CA ALA A 6 -13.57 -13.97 -12.67
C ALA A 6 -12.68 -15.06 -12.05
N PRO A 7 -12.43 -16.20 -12.70
CA PRO A 7 -11.59 -17.25 -12.11
C PRO A 7 -10.16 -16.75 -11.84
N PHE A 8 -9.46 -17.39 -10.91
CA PHE A 8 -8.03 -17.12 -10.73
C PHE A 8 -7.28 -17.59 -12.00
N PRO A 9 -6.43 -16.75 -12.63
CA PRO A 9 -5.78 -17.11 -13.89
C PRO A 9 -4.74 -18.24 -13.71
N ASP A 10 -4.82 -19.28 -14.56
CA ASP A 10 -3.90 -20.43 -14.57
C ASP A 10 -2.42 -20.00 -14.63
N ASP A 11 -2.08 -19.02 -15.48
CA ASP A 11 -0.71 -18.50 -15.63
C ASP A 11 -0.13 -17.88 -14.34
N LEU A 12 -0.97 -17.46 -13.39
CA LEU A 12 -0.51 -16.90 -12.12
C LEU A 12 -0.30 -17.99 -11.05
N HIS A 13 -0.88 -19.18 -11.21
CA HIS A 13 -0.72 -20.27 -10.25
C HIS A 13 0.72 -20.76 -10.16
N GLU A 14 1.38 -20.95 -11.31
CA GLU A 14 2.75 -21.48 -11.38
C GLU A 14 3.80 -20.50 -10.81
N ALA A 15 3.40 -19.25 -10.58
CA ALA A 15 4.28 -18.14 -10.21
C ALA A 15 4.15 -17.67 -8.75
N LEU A 16 3.35 -18.36 -7.92
CA LEU A 16 3.12 -17.94 -6.53
C LEU A 16 4.41 -18.03 -5.69
N PRO A 17 4.91 -16.90 -5.15
CA PRO A 17 6.30 -16.83 -4.69
C PRO A 17 6.47 -17.13 -3.19
N GLY A 18 5.39 -17.34 -2.43
CA GLY A 18 5.43 -17.48 -0.99
C GLY A 18 5.51 -16.13 -0.25
N SER A 19 5.02 -16.12 1.00
CA SER A 19 5.02 -14.95 1.88
C SER A 19 6.43 -14.34 2.07
N ALA A 20 7.46 -15.19 2.19
CA ALA A 20 8.83 -14.74 2.37
C ALA A 20 9.32 -13.89 1.19
N ALA A 21 8.95 -14.25 -0.05
CA ALA A 21 9.33 -13.46 -1.23
C ALA A 21 8.60 -12.12 -1.28
N VAL A 22 7.30 -12.10 -0.90
CA VAL A 22 6.52 -10.86 -0.81
C VAL A 22 7.15 -9.91 0.20
N LEU A 23 7.44 -10.40 1.42
CA LEU A 23 8.02 -9.61 2.50
C LEU A 23 9.44 -9.12 2.18
N ASN A 24 10.23 -9.92 1.47
CA ASN A 24 11.57 -9.56 1.01
C ASN A 24 11.59 -8.69 -0.26
N HIS A 25 10.44 -8.28 -0.80
CA HIS A 25 10.40 -7.35 -1.92
C HIS A 25 11.01 -6.00 -1.53
N ARG A 26 12.19 -5.71 -2.07
CA ARG A 26 13.01 -4.55 -1.75
C ARG A 26 12.98 -3.49 -2.84
N ILE A 27 12.85 -2.24 -2.43
CA ILE A 27 12.99 -1.07 -3.28
C ILE A 27 14.22 -0.28 -2.84
N THR A 28 15.01 0.18 -3.82
CA THR A 28 16.15 1.05 -3.55
C THR A 28 15.66 2.50 -3.43
N VAL A 29 16.11 3.17 -2.38
CA VAL A 29 15.79 4.58 -2.07
C VAL A 29 17.08 5.34 -1.77
N ASP A 30 17.02 6.66 -1.84
CA ASP A 30 18.12 7.57 -1.50
C ASP A 30 17.86 8.20 -0.12
N ALA A 31 18.52 7.70 0.92
CA ALA A 31 18.34 8.11 2.31
C ALA A 31 18.63 9.60 2.50
N ASP A 32 19.75 10.06 1.94
CA ASP A 32 20.22 11.43 2.12
C ASP A 32 19.24 12.41 1.49
N ARG A 33 18.70 12.08 0.30
CA ARG A 33 17.66 12.86 -0.35
C ARG A 33 16.37 12.89 0.48
N TRP A 34 15.91 11.75 0.99
CA TRP A 34 14.69 11.70 1.80
C TRP A 34 14.85 12.50 3.09
N ALA A 35 15.95 12.28 3.84
CA ALA A 35 16.23 13.01 5.07
C ALA A 35 16.28 14.53 4.83
N LYS A 36 17.05 14.97 3.81
CA LYS A 36 17.15 16.39 3.43
C LYS A 36 15.77 17.01 3.16
N GLU A 37 14.95 16.33 2.35
CA GLU A 37 13.68 16.89 1.87
C GLU A 37 12.58 16.88 2.93
N LEU A 38 12.62 15.92 3.86
CA LEU A 38 11.74 15.88 5.03
C LEU A 38 12.13 16.95 6.05
N THR A 39 13.42 17.05 6.40
CA THR A 39 13.92 18.07 7.32
C THR A 39 13.65 19.48 6.80
N ALA A 40 13.83 19.74 5.50
CA ALA A 40 13.53 21.04 4.89
C ALA A 40 12.05 21.45 4.99
N ARG A 41 11.15 20.50 5.29
CA ARG A 41 9.71 20.71 5.45
C ARG A 41 9.22 20.49 6.88
N GLU A 42 10.16 20.32 7.82
CA GLU A 42 9.85 20.02 9.22
C GLU A 42 8.97 18.75 9.37
N LEU A 43 9.08 17.81 8.42
CA LEU A 43 8.41 16.51 8.47
C LEU A 43 9.31 15.49 9.18
N PRO A 44 8.72 14.52 9.90
CA PRO A 44 9.51 13.51 10.59
C PRO A 44 10.27 12.65 9.60
N VAL A 45 11.54 12.37 9.91
CA VAL A 45 12.34 11.39 9.17
C VAL A 45 12.03 10.00 9.74
N PRO A 46 11.49 9.06 8.94
CA PRO A 46 11.20 7.73 9.45
C PRO A 46 12.42 7.05 10.06
N SER A 47 12.23 6.31 11.14
CA SER A 47 13.28 5.59 11.87
C SER A 47 14.07 4.62 10.98
N LEU A 48 13.46 4.11 9.90
CA LEU A 48 14.13 3.32 8.85
C LEU A 48 15.31 4.06 8.19
N PHE A 49 15.36 5.39 8.26
CA PHE A 49 16.45 6.21 7.73
C PHE A 49 17.49 6.59 8.79
N ALA A 50 17.26 6.33 10.09
CA ALA A 50 18.07 6.87 11.18
C ALA A 50 19.57 6.55 11.07
N SER A 51 19.90 5.38 10.52
CA SER A 51 21.27 4.92 10.29
C SER A 51 21.58 4.63 8.82
N ALA A 52 20.70 5.04 7.90
CA ALA A 52 20.90 4.86 6.47
C ALA A 52 21.66 6.06 5.87
N THR A 53 22.56 5.80 4.93
CA THR A 53 23.28 6.83 4.16
C THR A 53 23.27 6.45 2.68
N GLY A 54 23.25 7.45 1.80
CA GLY A 54 23.22 7.25 0.36
C GLY A 54 22.09 6.32 -0.10
N ARG A 55 22.40 5.38 -0.99
CA ARG A 55 21.40 4.42 -1.50
C ARG A 55 21.30 3.20 -0.58
N PHE A 56 20.09 2.92 -0.10
CA PHE A 56 19.79 1.71 0.67
C PHE A 56 18.50 1.05 0.19
N ARG A 57 18.24 -0.17 0.68
CA ARG A 57 17.09 -0.98 0.28
C ARG A 57 16.11 -1.09 1.43
N ILE A 58 14.85 -0.76 1.16
CA ILE A 58 13.73 -0.96 2.09
C ILE A 58 12.89 -2.13 1.56
N SER A 59 12.66 -3.14 2.39
CA SER A 59 11.75 -4.26 2.11
C SER A 59 10.32 -3.97 2.59
N ARG A 60 9.35 -4.78 2.14
CA ARG A 60 7.99 -4.72 2.74
C ARG A 60 8.04 -5.02 4.23
N ALA A 61 8.85 -5.98 4.66
CA ALA A 61 9.03 -6.31 6.09
C ALA A 61 9.49 -5.11 6.91
N ASP A 62 10.43 -4.32 6.39
CA ASP A 62 10.92 -3.11 7.05
C ASP A 62 9.78 -2.10 7.27
N VAL A 63 8.95 -1.85 6.26
CA VAL A 63 7.81 -0.92 6.40
C VAL A 63 6.72 -1.50 7.31
N PHE A 64 6.47 -2.80 7.25
CA PHE A 64 5.53 -3.47 8.17
C PHE A 64 5.94 -3.35 9.63
N SER A 65 7.25 -3.30 9.94
CA SER A 65 7.72 -3.11 11.32
C SER A 65 7.21 -1.80 11.93
N LEU A 66 7.07 -0.74 11.12
CA LEU A 66 6.46 0.53 11.52
C LEU A 66 4.95 0.38 11.74
N GLY A 67 4.28 -0.49 10.98
CA GLY A 67 2.86 -0.81 11.14
C GLY A 67 2.54 -1.75 12.33
N ALA A 68 3.57 -2.32 12.96
CA ALA A 68 3.41 -3.26 14.07
C ALA A 68 3.10 -2.55 15.41
N VAL A 69 3.53 -1.30 15.57
CA VAL A 69 3.35 -0.52 16.81
C VAL A 69 1.91 -0.05 17.01
N GLN A 70 1.62 0.49 18.19
CA GLN A 70 0.33 1.09 18.50
C GLN A 70 0.09 2.34 17.62
N PRO A 71 -1.07 2.45 16.95
CA PRO A 71 -1.41 3.64 16.17
C PRO A 71 -1.31 4.93 16.98
N SER A 72 -0.62 5.92 16.42
CA SER A 72 -0.45 7.28 16.94
C SER A 72 -0.36 8.26 15.76
N LYS A 73 -0.55 9.56 15.99
CA LYS A 73 -0.44 10.58 14.94
C LYS A 73 0.98 10.59 14.33
N GLU A 74 1.98 10.56 15.19
CA GLU A 74 3.40 10.59 14.84
C GLU A 74 3.78 9.33 14.07
N GLY A 75 3.42 8.16 14.60
CA GLY A 75 3.68 6.88 13.93
C GLY A 75 2.96 6.76 12.60
N ALA A 76 1.75 7.33 12.47
CA ALA A 76 0.99 7.26 11.23
C ALA A 76 1.64 8.10 10.12
N LEU A 77 2.18 9.27 10.47
CA LEU A 77 2.93 10.09 9.53
C LEU A 77 4.24 9.40 9.14
N GLU A 78 4.96 8.83 10.10
CA GLU A 78 6.17 8.03 9.85
C GLU A 78 5.89 6.84 8.91
N LEU A 79 4.85 6.06 9.19
CA LEU A 79 4.43 4.92 8.37
C LEU A 79 4.07 5.36 6.94
N LEU A 80 3.36 6.48 6.79
CA LEU A 80 3.05 7.03 5.47
C LEU A 80 4.32 7.39 4.70
N LEU A 81 5.25 8.11 5.32
CA LEU A 81 6.47 8.58 4.67
C LEU A 81 7.38 7.40 4.28
N ALA A 82 7.49 6.38 5.13
CA ALA A 82 8.17 5.14 4.79
C ALA A 82 7.49 4.39 3.62
N SER A 83 6.16 4.31 3.64
CA SER A 83 5.37 3.72 2.54
C SER A 83 5.56 4.48 1.23
N MET A 84 5.67 5.81 1.29
CA MET A 84 5.95 6.66 0.13
C MET A 84 7.37 6.44 -0.40
N ALA A 85 8.37 6.38 0.47
CA ALA A 85 9.74 6.09 0.07
C ALA A 85 9.85 4.72 -0.63
N TRP A 86 9.27 3.68 -0.03
CA TRP A 86 9.20 2.36 -0.62
C TRP A 86 8.46 2.39 -1.97
N GLY A 87 7.30 3.06 -2.06
CA GLY A 87 6.50 3.09 -3.29
C GLY A 87 7.08 3.96 -4.42
N LEU A 88 7.91 4.95 -4.10
CA LEU A 88 8.51 5.86 -5.09
C LEU A 88 9.90 5.42 -5.56
N GLY A 89 10.65 4.72 -4.71
CA GLY A 89 12.02 4.33 -4.99
C GLY A 89 12.93 5.49 -5.41
N LEU A 90 13.93 5.20 -6.24
CA LEU A 90 14.88 6.20 -6.77
C LEU A 90 14.23 7.24 -7.68
N THR A 91 13.12 6.91 -8.35
CA THR A 91 12.45 7.84 -9.27
C THR A 91 11.90 9.04 -8.53
N ALA A 92 11.41 8.85 -7.29
CA ALA A 92 10.88 9.92 -6.44
C ALA A 92 9.88 10.84 -7.17
N SER A 93 9.04 10.25 -8.02
CA SER A 93 8.14 11.02 -8.90
C SER A 93 7.19 11.90 -8.09
N ARG A 94 7.23 13.20 -8.38
CA ARG A 94 6.45 14.24 -7.68
C ARG A 94 6.66 14.26 -6.16
N MET A 95 7.78 13.73 -5.65
CA MET A 95 8.06 13.68 -4.21
C MET A 95 7.90 15.04 -3.54
N HIS A 96 8.55 16.10 -4.06
CA HIS A 96 8.45 17.45 -3.49
C HIS A 96 7.00 17.92 -3.38
N ALA A 97 6.22 17.85 -4.47
CA ALA A 97 4.83 18.26 -4.46
C ALA A 97 3.95 17.45 -3.48
N ARG A 98 4.26 16.17 -3.26
CA ARG A 98 3.57 15.34 -2.26
C ARG A 98 3.92 15.76 -0.84
N LEU A 99 5.20 15.98 -0.57
CA LEU A 99 5.66 16.45 0.73
C LEU A 99 5.14 17.86 1.03
N ASP A 100 5.12 18.76 0.05
CA ASP A 100 4.50 20.10 0.17
C ASP A 100 3.00 19.98 0.47
N GLY A 101 2.32 19.01 -0.13
CA GLY A 101 0.90 18.74 0.14
C GLY A 101 0.63 18.29 1.58
N ILE A 102 1.52 17.46 2.15
CA ILE A 102 1.45 17.02 3.55
C ILE A 102 1.80 18.19 4.49
N GLN A 103 2.84 18.96 4.17
CA GLN A 103 3.32 20.07 4.99
C GLN A 103 2.31 21.22 5.13
N GLN A 104 1.34 21.33 4.21
CA GLN A 104 0.27 22.33 4.32
C GLN A 104 -0.72 22.07 5.47
N ASP A 105 -0.90 20.81 5.87
CA ASP A 105 -1.77 20.41 6.99
C ASP A 105 -1.24 19.10 7.62
N PRO A 106 -0.09 19.15 8.31
CA PRO A 106 0.55 17.95 8.84
C PRO A 106 -0.26 17.32 9.96
N GLU A 107 -0.92 18.12 10.80
CA GLU A 107 -1.78 17.62 11.89
C GLU A 107 -3.04 16.94 11.34
N GLY A 108 -3.76 17.59 10.41
CA GLY A 108 -4.94 16.99 9.80
C GLY A 108 -4.63 15.79 8.91
N ALA A 109 -3.43 15.71 8.34
CA ALA A 109 -2.93 14.50 7.68
C ALA A 109 -2.68 13.38 8.70
N ALA A 110 -1.94 13.66 9.78
CA ALA A 110 -1.61 12.70 10.82
C ALA A 110 -2.86 12.14 11.53
N GLU A 111 -3.86 12.99 11.82
CA GLU A 111 -5.15 12.58 12.38
C GLU A 111 -5.87 11.55 11.49
N ARG A 112 -6.02 11.86 10.19
CA ARG A 112 -6.69 10.97 9.24
C ARG A 112 -5.95 9.65 9.06
N LEU A 113 -4.62 9.69 9.02
CA LEU A 113 -3.80 8.48 8.93
C LEU A 113 -3.95 7.62 10.18
N ALA A 114 -3.91 8.22 11.38
CA ALA A 114 -4.11 7.50 12.63
C ALA A 114 -5.52 6.90 12.72
N GLU A 115 -6.56 7.63 12.30
CA GLU A 115 -7.94 7.12 12.22
C GLU A 115 -8.05 5.94 11.26
N ALA A 116 -7.48 6.04 10.06
CA ALA A 116 -7.45 4.96 9.09
C ALA A 116 -6.69 3.73 9.62
N TRP A 117 -5.58 3.95 10.32
CA TRP A 117 -4.81 2.87 10.94
C TRP A 117 -5.59 2.17 12.06
N LEU A 118 -6.26 2.92 12.94
CA LEU A 118 -7.15 2.37 13.94
C LEU A 118 -8.29 1.56 13.31
N CYS A 119 -8.86 2.04 12.20
CA CYS A 119 -9.87 1.34 11.42
C CYS A 119 -9.38 -0.02 10.92
N VAL A 120 -8.16 -0.06 10.34
CA VAL A 120 -7.48 -1.29 9.90
C VAL A 120 -7.26 -2.24 11.08
N ARG A 121 -6.71 -1.76 12.19
CA ARG A 121 -6.41 -2.59 13.38
C ARG A 121 -7.67 -3.09 14.09
N ALA A 122 -8.78 -2.37 14.00
CA ALA A 122 -10.09 -2.80 14.47
C ALA A 122 -10.81 -3.77 13.52
N ASN A 123 -10.14 -4.22 12.45
CA ASN A 123 -10.65 -5.16 11.47
C ASN A 123 -11.97 -4.69 10.80
N ARG A 124 -12.14 -3.37 10.63
CA ARG A 124 -13.28 -2.78 9.93
C ARG A 124 -13.26 -3.13 8.43
N SER A 125 -14.27 -2.69 7.68
CA SER A 125 -14.34 -2.98 6.25
C SER A 125 -13.25 -2.23 5.47
N GLN A 126 -12.81 -2.80 4.34
CA GLN A 126 -11.83 -2.13 3.47
C GLN A 126 -12.36 -0.81 2.90
N GLU A 127 -13.68 -0.74 2.69
CA GLU A 127 -14.37 0.46 2.23
C GLU A 127 -14.33 1.58 3.27
N GLU A 128 -14.63 1.28 4.55
CA GLU A 128 -14.58 2.27 5.63
C GLU A 128 -13.16 2.84 5.80
N ALA A 129 -12.15 1.97 5.94
CA ALA A 129 -10.78 2.42 6.17
C ALA A 129 -10.22 3.25 5.01
N TYR A 130 -10.57 2.91 3.77
CA TYR A 130 -10.15 3.68 2.60
C TYR A 130 -10.94 4.98 2.41
N SER A 131 -12.21 5.03 2.85
CA SER A 131 -13.03 6.25 2.83
C SER A 131 -12.51 7.35 3.78
N ILE A 132 -11.76 6.98 4.82
CA ILE A 132 -11.08 7.94 5.70
C ILE A 132 -10.00 8.72 4.93
N LEU A 133 -9.31 8.05 3.99
CA LEU A 133 -8.21 8.65 3.23
C LEU A 133 -8.63 9.18 1.86
N THR A 134 -9.83 8.85 1.39
CA THR A 134 -10.31 9.21 0.05
C THR A 134 -11.73 9.76 0.03
N THR A 135 -12.03 10.60 -0.95
CA THR A 135 -13.38 11.09 -1.21
C THR A 135 -14.25 9.96 -1.76
N PRO A 136 -15.59 10.12 -1.78
CA PRO A 136 -16.49 9.14 -2.40
C PRO A 136 -16.17 8.85 -3.88
N ARG A 137 -15.46 9.74 -4.57
CA ARG A 137 -15.00 9.57 -5.96
C ARG A 137 -13.55 9.08 -6.07
N GLY A 138 -12.94 8.63 -4.97
CA GLY A 138 -11.60 8.03 -4.97
C GLY A 138 -10.42 9.02 -5.03
N ALA A 139 -10.67 10.33 -4.95
CA ALA A 139 -9.58 11.31 -4.82
C ALA A 139 -9.03 11.31 -3.38
N GLY A 140 -7.75 11.57 -3.19
CA GLY A 140 -7.17 11.66 -1.85
C GLY A 140 -7.73 12.84 -1.04
N ARG A 141 -7.96 12.62 0.25
CA ARG A 141 -8.34 13.68 1.21
C ARG A 141 -7.12 14.44 1.75
N ILE A 142 -5.96 13.81 1.76
CA ILE A 142 -4.68 14.47 2.04
C ILE A 142 -4.16 15.04 0.73
N ARG A 143 -3.81 16.32 0.72
CA ARG A 143 -3.41 17.02 -0.50
C ARG A 143 -2.20 16.35 -1.13
N MET A 144 -2.24 16.16 -2.45
CA MET A 144 -1.21 15.47 -3.23
C MET A 144 -0.95 14.01 -2.82
N LEU A 145 -1.67 13.45 -1.85
CA LEU A 145 -1.65 12.04 -1.55
C LEU A 145 -2.64 11.32 -2.47
N GLY A 146 -2.12 10.61 -3.46
CA GLY A 146 -2.96 9.86 -4.41
C GLY A 146 -3.54 8.59 -3.78
N PRO A 147 -4.63 8.05 -4.36
CA PRO A 147 -5.27 6.83 -3.88
C PRO A 147 -4.32 5.62 -3.78
N ALA A 148 -3.32 5.52 -4.67
CA ALA A 148 -2.32 4.47 -4.63
C ALA A 148 -1.41 4.50 -3.37
N PHE A 149 -1.19 5.67 -2.77
CA PHE A 149 -0.45 5.76 -1.51
C PHE A 149 -1.36 5.53 -0.31
N ALA A 150 -2.65 5.87 -0.41
CA ALA A 150 -3.62 5.46 0.60
C ALA A 150 -3.68 3.94 0.73
N THR A 151 -3.72 3.19 -0.39
CA THR A 151 -3.72 1.71 -0.34
C THR A 151 -2.42 1.13 0.21
N LYS A 152 -1.26 1.72 -0.12
CA LYS A 152 0.04 1.33 0.45
C LYS A 152 0.07 1.55 1.96
N PHE A 153 -0.37 2.71 2.43
CA PHE A 153 -0.50 2.99 3.86
C PHE A 153 -1.39 1.95 4.56
N LEU A 154 -2.60 1.70 4.03
CA LEU A 154 -3.52 0.71 4.60
C LEU A 154 -2.94 -0.71 4.60
N TYR A 155 -2.19 -1.09 3.56
CA TYR A 155 -1.52 -2.38 3.48
C TYR A 155 -0.49 -2.56 4.60
N PHE A 156 0.34 -1.55 4.87
CA PHE A 156 1.36 -1.67 5.92
C PHE A 156 0.79 -1.46 7.33
N ALA A 157 -0.28 -0.67 7.48
CA ALA A 157 -0.99 -0.43 8.73
C ALA A 157 -1.55 -1.71 9.40
N GLN A 158 -1.66 -2.81 8.66
CA GLN A 158 -2.10 -4.12 9.16
C GLN A 158 -1.08 -4.73 10.13
N GLY A 159 0.20 -4.40 9.98
CA GLY A 159 1.31 -5.07 10.66
C GLY A 159 1.72 -6.40 10.00
N PRO A 160 2.88 -6.96 10.36
CA PRO A 160 3.48 -8.11 9.68
C PRO A 160 2.76 -9.44 9.93
N GLU A 161 2.14 -9.59 11.11
CA GLU A 161 1.51 -10.85 11.54
C GLU A 161 0.09 -11.05 11.00
N ALA A 162 -0.54 -10.00 10.48
CA ALA A 162 -1.90 -10.07 9.98
C ALA A 162 -1.97 -10.82 8.64
N THR A 163 -3.03 -11.63 8.46
CA THR A 163 -3.45 -12.05 7.11
C THR A 163 -3.93 -10.80 6.36
N PRO A 164 -3.33 -10.43 5.21
CA PRO A 164 -3.63 -9.19 4.52
C PRO A 164 -5.08 -9.16 4.04
N ARG A 165 -5.81 -8.14 4.49
CA ARG A 165 -7.17 -7.81 4.02
C ARG A 165 -7.17 -6.56 3.15
N HIS A 166 -6.27 -5.64 3.45
CA HIS A 166 -5.90 -4.51 2.61
C HIS A 166 -4.74 -4.93 1.73
N LEU A 167 -4.79 -4.52 0.46
CA LEU A 167 -3.75 -4.79 -0.52
C LEU A 167 -3.38 -3.50 -1.24
N ILE A 168 -2.20 -3.50 -1.85
CA ILE A 168 -1.75 -2.39 -2.68
C ILE A 168 -2.54 -2.40 -3.99
N LEU A 169 -3.19 -1.30 -4.31
CA LEU A 169 -3.76 -1.03 -5.63
C LEU A 169 -3.09 0.23 -6.18
N ASP A 170 -2.41 0.08 -7.30
CA ASP A 170 -1.89 1.19 -8.08
C ASP A 170 -2.13 1.00 -9.58
N LYS A 171 -1.67 1.94 -10.41
CA LYS A 171 -1.87 1.89 -11.86
C LYS A 171 -1.30 0.62 -12.51
N VAL A 172 -0.25 0.01 -11.94
CA VAL A 172 0.36 -1.21 -12.48
C VAL A 172 -0.58 -2.36 -12.22
N ILE A 173 -1.01 -2.55 -10.97
CA ILE A 173 -1.97 -3.59 -10.59
C ILE A 173 -3.29 -3.44 -11.37
N ALA A 174 -3.84 -2.22 -11.41
CA ALA A 174 -5.07 -1.95 -12.17
C ALA A 174 -4.90 -2.33 -13.64
N GLY A 175 -3.78 -1.97 -14.27
CA GLY A 175 -3.46 -2.34 -15.64
C GLY A 175 -3.33 -3.86 -15.84
N LYS A 176 -2.67 -4.55 -14.92
CA LYS A 176 -2.47 -6.01 -14.96
C LYS A 176 -3.74 -6.83 -14.73
N LEU A 177 -4.75 -6.23 -14.10
CA LEU A 177 -6.06 -6.84 -13.95
C LEU A 177 -6.95 -6.78 -15.21
N ARG A 178 -6.60 -5.96 -16.20
CA ARG A 178 -7.41 -5.79 -17.43
C ARG A 178 -7.76 -7.09 -18.15
N PRO A 179 -6.80 -7.98 -18.47
CA PRO A 179 -7.12 -9.20 -19.19
C PRO A 179 -7.90 -10.24 -18.37
N PHE A 180 -7.93 -10.11 -17.04
CA PHE A 180 -8.46 -11.15 -16.15
C PHE A 180 -9.81 -10.81 -15.53
N ALA A 181 -9.93 -9.61 -14.98
CA ALA A 181 -11.09 -9.26 -14.15
C ALA A 181 -11.54 -7.81 -14.29
N TRP A 182 -10.76 -6.92 -14.90
CA TRP A 182 -11.08 -5.49 -14.94
C TRP A 182 -10.76 -4.80 -16.28
N PRO A 183 -11.44 -5.15 -17.39
CA PRO A 183 -11.10 -4.67 -18.74
C PRO A 183 -10.92 -3.15 -18.84
N ASP A 184 -11.84 -2.39 -18.23
CA ASP A 184 -11.83 -0.92 -18.24
C ASP A 184 -11.26 -0.32 -16.94
N SER A 185 -10.19 -0.90 -16.39
CA SER A 185 -9.62 -0.41 -15.14
C SER A 185 -9.10 1.04 -15.27
N PRO A 186 -9.54 1.96 -14.39
CA PRO A 186 -8.98 3.30 -14.36
C PRO A 186 -7.59 3.26 -13.71
N PRO A 187 -6.65 4.11 -14.17
CA PRO A 187 -5.28 4.14 -13.65
C PRO A 187 -5.18 4.76 -12.25
N ASP A 188 -6.23 5.47 -11.81
CA ASP A 188 -6.35 6.11 -10.49
C ASP A 188 -7.83 6.29 -10.11
N SER A 189 -8.09 7.07 -9.06
CA SER A 189 -9.43 7.50 -8.64
C SER A 189 -10.40 6.35 -8.32
N TRP A 190 -9.87 5.26 -7.73
CA TRP A 190 -10.69 4.12 -7.32
C TRP A 190 -11.60 4.50 -6.16
N TRP A 191 -12.91 4.32 -6.34
CA TRP A 191 -13.89 4.60 -5.29
C TRP A 191 -13.73 3.60 -4.14
N PRO A 192 -14.19 3.95 -2.91
CA PRO A 192 -14.08 3.05 -1.78
C PRO A 192 -14.64 1.64 -2.00
N GLY A 193 -15.86 1.52 -2.53
CA GLY A 193 -16.42 0.21 -2.89
C GLY A 193 -15.62 -0.51 -4.00
N THR A 194 -14.96 0.22 -4.91
CA THR A 194 -14.09 -0.39 -5.92
C THR A 194 -12.83 -0.98 -5.29
N TYR A 195 -12.21 -0.25 -4.35
CA TYR A 195 -11.05 -0.75 -3.60
C TYR A 195 -11.41 -1.97 -2.73
N ALA A 196 -12.58 -1.95 -2.08
CA ALA A 196 -13.07 -3.10 -1.32
C ALA A 196 -13.32 -4.33 -2.21
N ASN A 197 -13.95 -4.13 -3.37
CA ASN A 197 -14.16 -5.18 -4.36
C ASN A 197 -12.84 -5.76 -4.89
N TYR A 198 -11.83 -4.92 -5.11
CA TYR A 198 -10.48 -5.37 -5.46
C TYR A 198 -9.88 -6.28 -4.38
N CYS A 199 -9.93 -5.86 -3.11
CA CYS A 199 -9.42 -6.68 -2.01
C CYS A 199 -10.18 -8.01 -1.88
N MET A 200 -11.51 -7.98 -2.04
CA MET A 200 -12.34 -9.18 -1.99
C MET A 200 -12.02 -10.16 -3.13
N LEU A 201 -11.80 -9.66 -4.35
CA LEU A 201 -11.38 -10.48 -5.48
C LEU A 201 -10.07 -11.20 -5.18
N MET A 202 -9.06 -10.47 -4.71
CA MET A 202 -7.74 -11.04 -4.40
C MET A 202 -7.80 -12.06 -3.26
N SER A 203 -8.58 -11.79 -2.22
CA SER A 203 -8.80 -12.77 -1.14
C SER A 203 -9.47 -14.04 -1.65
N ARG A 204 -10.46 -13.94 -2.53
CA ARG A 204 -11.08 -15.12 -3.14
C ARG A 204 -10.08 -15.89 -4.01
N TRP A 205 -9.34 -15.21 -4.87
CA TRP A 205 -8.30 -15.86 -5.67
C TRP A 205 -7.25 -16.57 -4.80
N ALA A 206 -6.92 -16.02 -3.62
CA ALA A 206 -6.02 -16.69 -2.67
C ALA A 206 -6.62 -17.97 -2.09
N VAL A 207 -7.94 -18.01 -1.84
CA VAL A 207 -8.64 -19.23 -1.43
C VAL A 207 -8.63 -20.26 -2.56
N ASP A 208 -8.96 -19.86 -3.78
CA ASP A 208 -8.95 -20.74 -4.96
C ASP A 208 -7.55 -21.32 -5.20
N ALA A 209 -6.52 -20.46 -5.14
CA ALA A 209 -5.12 -20.85 -5.27
C ALA A 209 -4.68 -21.83 -4.18
N ALA A 210 -5.08 -21.59 -2.92
CA ALA A 210 -4.72 -22.46 -1.80
C ALA A 210 -5.33 -23.86 -1.93
N ILE A 211 -6.58 -23.97 -2.41
CA ILE A 211 -7.23 -25.26 -2.67
C ILE A 211 -6.44 -26.05 -3.71
N GLN A 212 -6.03 -25.40 -4.80
CA GLN A 212 -5.30 -26.05 -5.88
C GLN A 212 -3.85 -26.40 -5.48
N ALA A 213 -3.17 -25.53 -4.74
CA ALA A 213 -1.79 -25.74 -4.32
C ALA A 213 -1.64 -26.71 -3.14
N GLY A 214 -2.70 -26.96 -2.38
CA GLY A 214 -2.67 -27.82 -1.19
C GLY A 214 -1.96 -27.18 0.01
N HIS A 215 -1.70 -25.88 -0.02
CA HIS A 215 -1.13 -25.11 1.09
C HIS A 215 -1.72 -23.70 1.15
N PRO A 216 -1.62 -22.99 2.29
CA PRO A 216 -2.09 -21.61 2.39
C PRO A 216 -1.41 -20.69 1.38
N VAL A 217 -2.20 -19.82 0.75
CA VAL A 217 -1.76 -18.73 -0.13
C VAL A 217 -2.35 -17.44 0.41
N ARG A 218 -1.54 -16.38 0.50
CA ARG A 218 -2.00 -15.05 0.93
C ARG A 218 -2.39 -14.19 -0.26
N ALA A 219 -3.33 -13.28 -0.05
CA ALA A 219 -3.78 -12.38 -1.10
C ALA A 219 -2.69 -11.41 -1.59
N ASP A 220 -1.68 -11.09 -0.76
CA ASP A 220 -0.54 -10.27 -1.16
C ASP A 220 0.51 -11.01 -2.00
N GLU A 221 0.47 -12.34 -2.04
CA GLU A 221 1.23 -13.14 -3.00
C GLU A 221 0.68 -12.98 -4.42
N ILE A 222 -0.64 -12.89 -4.55
CA ILE A 222 -1.32 -12.66 -5.84
C ILE A 222 -1.08 -11.23 -6.32
N GLU A 223 -1.25 -10.24 -5.45
CA GLU A 223 -0.92 -8.84 -5.73
C GLU A 223 0.52 -8.71 -6.26
N TYR A 224 1.48 -9.34 -5.57
CA TYR A 224 2.88 -9.28 -5.95
C TYR A 224 3.20 -10.06 -7.24
N SER A 225 2.51 -11.17 -7.50
CA SER A 225 2.64 -11.93 -8.75
C SER A 225 2.16 -11.09 -9.95
N LEU A 226 1.01 -10.42 -9.81
CA LEU A 226 0.50 -9.47 -10.81
C LEU A 226 1.44 -8.29 -11.03
N PHE A 227 2.05 -7.77 -9.96
CA PHE A 227 3.01 -6.67 -10.06
C PHE A 227 4.24 -7.04 -10.91
N ARG A 228 4.65 -8.31 -10.89
CA ARG A 228 5.89 -8.80 -11.53
C ARG A 228 5.71 -9.37 -12.93
N SER A 229 4.49 -9.69 -13.35
CA SER A 229 4.19 -10.25 -14.67
C SER A 229 4.27 -9.22 -15.80
#